data_AF-A0A059LMC7-F1
#
_entry.id   AF-A0A059LMC7-F1
#
_cell.length_a   1.000
_cell.length_b   1.000
_cell.length_c   1.000
_cell.angle_alpha   90.00
_cell.angle_beta   90.00
_cell.angle_gamma   90.00
#
_symmetry.space_group_name_H-M   'P 1'
#
loop_
_entity.id
_entity.type
_entity.pdbx_description
1 polymer ?
#
loop_
_entity_poly.entity_id
_entity_poly.type
_entity_poly.pdbx_seq_one_letter_code
_entity_poly.pdbx_strand_id
1 'polypeptide(L)'
;MRALSWLFASSALPNHSNLKRAPLPETIHATLPPERTRGRRVILIGDVHGCARELEEALSRVGHSPGRDVAICVGDLVNKGPDSLGALRLAMSRQLLAVRGNHEENALWAHARWLAGQPAKELGKLAWVVGLTAEELDFVRSLPLTLSLPERRALVVHGGLVPGVPLERQSPEDLPRMRDVAEGGGVWSRAGATLGRLLKKAVGAESQAVDAARLRGLERSVEGSVAWAAQWVGPPHVFFGHDAKRQLQLENFATGLDTGCVYGRSLTCCVLEPLGVDRSSIADKATLVSRQFVEISRIRIEGLLAAFPKLVAQGQQHTYVDTDTVRYLYQPLENMYLVLVTNRASNILEDLDTLRLCGKVVTDVVQTSMHHLPLECADEEAVRRAAYDLIFSFDEIVSTGGFKETVTEGQVKQNTAMDSNEEKLHRMIIQNKINETKDVMRNKAQEIDKRKMEAKAGRPMGGGSMGPG
;
A
#
# COMPACT_ATOMS: atom_id res chain seq x y z
N MET A 1 27.27 5.22 -24.04
CA MET A 1 27.64 4.36 -22.90
C MET A 1 28.28 5.22 -21.82
N ARG A 2 27.62 5.44 -20.68
CA ARG A 2 28.24 6.05 -19.49
C ARG A 2 27.92 5.14 -18.31
N ALA A 3 28.94 4.39 -17.87
CA ALA A 3 28.90 3.62 -16.64
C ALA A 3 28.98 4.60 -15.45
N LEU A 4 28.17 4.37 -14.42
CA LEU A 4 28.35 5.02 -13.13
C LEU A 4 29.57 4.39 -12.46
N SER A 5 30.74 5.00 -12.66
CA SER A 5 31.95 4.69 -11.90
C SER A 5 31.83 5.31 -10.51
N TRP A 6 31.72 4.47 -9.49
CA TRP A 6 31.86 4.90 -8.10
C TRP A 6 33.35 4.83 -7.73
N LEU A 7 33.98 5.99 -7.55
CA LEU A 7 35.38 6.13 -7.16
C LEU A 7 35.52 6.03 -5.64
N PHE A 8 36.56 5.30 -5.23
CA PHE A 8 36.94 4.91 -3.87
C PHE A 8 36.90 6.02 -2.80
N ALA A 9 36.38 5.67 -1.64
CA ALA A 9 36.92 6.12 -0.36
C ALA A 9 37.01 4.92 0.59
N SER A 10 38.22 4.38 0.73
CA SER A 10 38.56 3.41 1.78
C SER A 10 38.53 4.14 3.13
N SER A 11 37.45 3.99 3.89
CA SER A 11 37.46 4.33 5.32
C SER A 11 37.56 3.03 6.13
N ALA A 12 38.62 2.95 6.93
CA ALA A 12 38.99 1.82 7.76
C ALA A 12 37.80 1.18 8.51
N LEU A 13 37.70 -0.14 8.43
CA LEU A 13 36.69 -0.95 9.10
C LEU A 13 36.87 -0.89 10.62
N PRO A 14 35.83 -0.55 11.41
CA PRO A 14 35.91 -0.63 12.87
C PRO A 14 35.94 -2.10 13.32
N ASN A 15 36.68 -2.34 14.40
CA ASN A 15 36.96 -3.65 15.01
C ASN A 15 35.67 -4.49 15.17
N HIS A 16 35.52 -5.56 14.38
CA HIS A 16 34.24 -6.25 14.10
C HIS A 16 33.74 -7.23 15.19
N SER A 17 34.40 -7.34 16.35
CA SER A 17 34.09 -8.35 17.37
C SER A 17 32.85 -8.07 18.23
N ASN A 18 32.26 -6.86 18.17
CA ASN A 18 31.17 -6.43 19.09
C ASN A 18 29.89 -5.91 18.40
N LEU A 19 29.74 -6.07 17.09
CA LEU A 19 28.55 -5.61 16.36
C LEU A 19 27.34 -6.51 16.66
N LYS A 20 26.39 -5.99 17.44
CA LYS A 20 25.08 -6.64 17.66
C LYS A 20 24.18 -6.62 16.41
N ARG A 21 24.54 -5.86 15.36
CA ARG A 21 23.73 -5.62 14.15
C ARG A 21 24.60 -5.36 12.92
N ALA A 22 24.03 -5.58 11.73
CA ALA A 22 24.65 -5.19 10.46
C ALA A 22 24.78 -3.66 10.36
N PRO A 23 25.82 -3.14 9.68
CA PRO A 23 25.94 -1.71 9.43
C PRO A 23 24.77 -1.22 8.57
N LEU A 24 24.25 -0.04 8.91
CA LEU A 24 23.22 0.62 8.11
C LEU A 24 23.78 0.93 6.70
N PRO A 25 22.94 0.89 5.65
CA PRO A 25 23.36 1.33 4.34
C PRO A 25 23.67 2.83 4.35
N GLU A 26 24.53 3.28 3.45
CA GLU A 26 24.84 4.71 3.29
C GLU A 26 23.58 5.53 2.99
N THR A 27 22.66 4.96 2.19
CA THR A 27 21.35 5.53 1.91
C THR A 27 20.27 4.65 2.52
N ILE A 28 19.61 5.14 3.58
CA ILE A 28 18.48 4.43 4.22
C ILE A 28 17.23 4.50 3.34
N HIS A 29 16.85 5.71 2.94
CA HIS A 29 15.69 5.98 2.10
C HIS A 29 16.14 6.45 0.73
N ALA A 30 16.14 5.55 -0.25
CA ALA A 30 16.45 5.91 -1.63
C ALA A 30 15.20 6.40 -2.36
N THR A 31 15.39 7.30 -3.31
CA THR A 31 14.33 7.72 -4.24
C THR A 31 14.79 7.40 -5.65
N LEU A 32 13.96 6.66 -6.38
CA LEU A 32 14.23 6.36 -7.78
C LEU A 32 13.89 7.61 -8.61
N PRO A 33 14.84 8.15 -9.39
CA PRO A 33 14.56 9.33 -10.21
C PRO A 33 13.41 9.07 -11.20
N PRO A 34 12.49 10.03 -11.37
CA PRO A 34 11.36 9.98 -12.32
C PRO A 34 11.72 9.42 -13.70
N GLU A 35 12.87 9.84 -14.24
CA GLU A 35 13.35 9.49 -15.58
C GLU A 35 13.65 7.99 -15.73
N ARG A 36 13.91 7.30 -14.61
CA ARG A 36 14.12 5.85 -14.63
C ARG A 36 12.82 5.07 -14.75
N THR A 37 11.68 5.63 -14.35
CA THR A 37 10.39 4.94 -14.34
C THR A 37 9.38 5.44 -15.38
N ARG A 38 9.54 6.68 -15.86
CA ARG A 38 8.67 7.27 -16.88
C ARG A 38 8.74 6.49 -18.19
N GLY A 39 7.58 6.16 -18.76
CA GLY A 39 7.50 5.38 -20.01
C GLY A 39 8.03 3.95 -19.90
N ARG A 40 8.39 3.47 -18.70
CA ARG A 40 8.88 2.11 -18.45
C ARG A 40 7.96 1.34 -17.51
N ARG A 41 7.74 0.06 -17.80
CA ARG A 41 7.02 -0.86 -16.92
C ARG A 41 7.87 -1.14 -15.67
N VAL A 42 7.24 -1.17 -14.51
CA VAL A 42 7.90 -1.53 -13.23
C VAL A 42 7.43 -2.91 -12.80
N ILE A 43 8.36 -3.80 -12.48
CA ILE A 43 8.10 -5.18 -12.08
C ILE A 43 8.58 -5.37 -10.65
N LEU A 44 7.66 -5.51 -9.71
CA LEU A 44 7.95 -5.73 -8.30
C LEU A 44 7.96 -7.23 -8.01
N ILE A 45 9.00 -7.73 -7.37
CA ILE A 45 9.24 -9.16 -7.17
C ILE A 45 9.28 -9.45 -5.67
N GLY A 46 8.51 -10.44 -5.22
CA GLY A 46 8.49 -10.92 -3.83
C GLY A 46 9.81 -11.55 -3.36
N ASP A 47 9.81 -12.09 -2.14
CA ASP A 47 10.95 -12.73 -1.50
C ASP A 47 11.46 -13.94 -2.29
N VAL A 48 12.71 -13.87 -2.75
CA VAL A 48 13.32 -14.90 -3.62
C VAL A 48 14.01 -15.98 -2.81
N HIS A 49 14.69 -15.62 -1.72
CA HIS A 49 15.36 -16.54 -0.81
C HIS A 49 16.26 -17.57 -1.50
N GLY A 50 17.12 -17.15 -2.45
CA GLY A 50 18.03 -18.08 -3.14
C GLY A 50 17.35 -19.07 -4.09
N CYS A 51 16.08 -18.87 -4.43
CA CYS A 51 15.37 -19.61 -5.48
C CYS A 51 15.70 -19.03 -6.87
N ALA A 52 16.97 -19.18 -7.29
CA ALA A 52 17.49 -18.58 -8.52
C ALA A 52 16.74 -19.02 -9.78
N ARG A 53 16.36 -20.30 -9.84
CA ARG A 53 15.61 -20.89 -10.96
C ARG A 53 14.20 -20.28 -11.07
N GLU A 54 13.51 -20.16 -9.95
CA GLU A 54 12.18 -19.56 -9.86
C GLU A 54 12.21 -18.07 -10.21
N LEU A 55 13.26 -17.35 -9.81
CA LEU A 55 13.48 -15.96 -10.22
C LEU A 55 13.68 -15.85 -11.74
N GLU A 56 14.52 -16.69 -12.34
CA GLU A 56 14.70 -16.69 -13.80
C GLU A 56 13.41 -17.02 -14.55
N GLU A 57 12.66 -18.01 -14.07
CA GLU A 57 11.37 -18.39 -14.64
C GLU A 57 10.35 -17.24 -14.53
N ALA A 58 10.25 -16.59 -13.37
CA ALA A 58 9.36 -15.45 -13.17
C ALA A 58 9.70 -14.29 -14.12
N LEU A 59 10.99 -13.91 -14.21
CA LEU A 59 11.47 -12.87 -15.12
C LEU A 59 11.19 -13.21 -16.59
N SER A 60 11.32 -14.49 -16.97
CA SER A 60 11.03 -14.96 -18.32
C SER A 60 9.53 -14.89 -18.63
N ARG A 61 8.66 -15.30 -17.70
CA ARG A 61 7.19 -15.27 -17.85
C ARG A 61 6.66 -13.84 -18.03
N VAL A 62 7.22 -12.87 -17.31
CA VAL A 62 6.84 -11.44 -17.47
C VAL A 62 7.56 -10.77 -18.66
N GLY A 63 8.45 -11.48 -19.36
CA GLY A 63 9.21 -10.95 -20.49
C GLY A 63 10.11 -9.78 -20.10
N HIS A 64 10.76 -9.85 -18.93
CA HIS A 64 11.59 -8.77 -18.40
C HIS A 64 12.78 -8.46 -19.31
N SER A 65 12.97 -7.18 -19.61
CA SER A 65 14.08 -6.65 -20.36
C SER A 65 14.70 -5.44 -19.65
N PRO A 66 15.97 -5.49 -19.19
CA PRO A 66 16.61 -4.41 -18.42
C PRO A 66 16.64 -3.04 -19.12
N GLY A 67 16.57 -3.01 -20.45
CA GLY A 67 16.53 -1.78 -21.24
C GLY A 67 15.16 -1.11 -21.30
N ARG A 68 14.07 -1.86 -21.06
CA ARG A 68 12.68 -1.38 -21.17
C ARG A 68 11.96 -1.35 -19.84
N ASP A 69 12.30 -2.26 -18.94
CA ASP A 69 11.61 -2.49 -17.67
C ASP A 69 12.50 -2.11 -16.50
N VAL A 70 11.88 -1.70 -15.39
CA VAL A 70 12.56 -1.56 -14.10
C VAL A 70 12.06 -2.67 -13.19
N ALA A 71 12.91 -3.62 -12.85
CA ALA A 71 12.56 -4.67 -11.90
C ALA A 71 13.14 -4.40 -10.52
N ILE A 72 12.34 -4.62 -9.48
CA ILE A 72 12.64 -4.28 -8.08
C ILE A 72 12.23 -5.45 -7.19
N CYS A 73 13.19 -6.03 -6.47
CA CYS A 73 12.92 -7.03 -5.44
C CYS A 73 12.59 -6.37 -4.10
N VAL A 74 11.59 -6.89 -3.39
CA VAL A 74 11.16 -6.37 -2.08
C VAL A 74 12.08 -6.77 -0.92
N GLY A 75 13.27 -7.32 -1.19
CA GLY A 75 14.22 -7.82 -0.21
C GLY A 75 14.23 -9.35 -0.10
N ASP A 76 15.03 -9.88 0.81
CA ASP A 76 15.23 -11.31 1.02
C ASP A 76 15.51 -12.06 -0.30
N LEU A 77 16.47 -11.54 -1.06
CA LEU A 77 17.01 -12.16 -2.27
C LEU A 77 17.77 -13.46 -1.95
N VAL A 78 18.44 -13.49 -0.80
CA VAL A 78 19.35 -14.56 -0.40
C VAL A 78 18.83 -15.38 0.79
N ASN A 79 19.57 -16.44 1.11
CA ASN A 79 19.38 -17.33 2.26
C ASN A 79 18.12 -18.22 2.16
N LYS A 80 18.06 -19.27 3.00
CA LYS A 80 17.05 -20.35 3.04
C LYS A 80 17.03 -21.29 1.85
N GLY A 81 16.95 -20.78 0.63
CA GLY A 81 16.83 -21.60 -0.57
C GLY A 81 18.16 -22.17 -1.06
N PRO A 82 18.11 -22.94 -2.16
CA PRO A 82 19.21 -23.79 -2.58
C PRO A 82 20.41 -23.03 -3.15
N ASP A 83 20.22 -21.85 -3.74
CA ASP A 83 21.27 -21.13 -4.47
C ASP A 83 21.23 -19.60 -4.25
N SER A 84 21.75 -19.17 -3.10
CA SER A 84 21.83 -17.74 -2.75
C SER A 84 22.78 -16.95 -3.66
N LEU A 85 23.92 -17.53 -4.05
CA LEU A 85 24.88 -16.86 -4.92
C LEU A 85 24.33 -16.72 -6.34
N GLY A 86 23.68 -17.77 -6.87
CA GLY A 86 23.03 -17.71 -8.18
C GLY A 86 21.90 -16.70 -8.22
N ALA A 87 21.06 -16.62 -7.20
CA ALA A 87 19.99 -15.61 -7.13
C ALA A 87 20.56 -14.18 -7.11
N LEU A 88 21.62 -13.95 -6.32
CA LEU A 88 22.30 -12.65 -6.25
C LEU A 88 22.93 -12.27 -7.59
N ARG A 89 23.69 -13.18 -8.21
CA ARG A 89 24.33 -12.98 -9.53
C ARG A 89 23.30 -12.77 -10.63
N LEU A 90 22.19 -13.50 -10.60
CA LEU A 90 21.08 -13.31 -11.53
C LEU A 90 20.47 -11.91 -11.35
N ALA A 91 20.23 -11.47 -10.11
CA ALA A 91 19.71 -10.13 -9.85
C ALA A 91 20.65 -9.04 -10.39
N MET A 92 21.97 -9.16 -10.15
CA MET A 92 22.96 -8.22 -10.66
C MET A 92 23.05 -8.22 -12.19
N SER A 93 23.14 -9.41 -12.82
CA SER A 93 23.23 -9.54 -14.28
C SER A 93 21.99 -9.02 -15.01
N ARG A 94 20.80 -9.16 -14.40
CA ARG A 94 19.53 -8.64 -14.91
C ARG A 94 19.27 -7.19 -14.48
N GLN A 95 20.22 -6.54 -13.80
CA GLN A 95 20.12 -5.15 -13.33
C GLN A 95 18.87 -4.89 -12.47
N LEU A 96 18.49 -5.88 -11.65
CA LEU A 96 17.39 -5.73 -10.70
C LEU A 96 17.80 -4.75 -9.59
N LEU A 97 16.89 -3.88 -9.21
CA LEU A 97 17.00 -3.12 -7.97
C LEU A 97 16.47 -3.97 -6.81
N ALA A 98 16.84 -3.64 -5.58
CA ALA A 98 16.27 -4.27 -4.41
C ALA A 98 16.27 -3.32 -3.21
N VAL A 99 15.37 -3.55 -2.26
CA VAL A 99 15.52 -3.06 -0.89
C VAL A 99 16.16 -4.14 -0.03
N ARG A 100 16.80 -3.74 1.07
CA ARG A 100 17.45 -4.66 2.00
C ARG A 100 16.42 -5.34 2.90
N GLY A 101 16.41 -6.68 2.90
CA GLY A 101 15.66 -7.49 3.84
C GLY A 101 16.48 -7.96 5.03
N ASN A 102 15.81 -8.65 5.96
CA ASN A 102 16.47 -9.14 7.16
C ASN A 102 17.46 -10.28 6.87
N HIS A 103 17.29 -11.01 5.76
CA HIS A 103 18.24 -12.04 5.35
C HIS A 103 19.50 -11.49 4.69
N GLU A 104 19.43 -10.34 4.01
CA GLU A 104 20.63 -9.60 3.58
C GLU A 104 21.44 -9.10 4.80
N GLU A 105 20.77 -8.59 5.83
CA GLU A 105 21.45 -8.17 7.07
C GLU A 105 22.15 -9.35 7.76
N ASN A 106 21.51 -10.52 7.80
CA ASN A 106 22.11 -11.74 8.34
C ASN A 106 23.34 -12.18 7.53
N ALA A 107 23.30 -12.04 6.20
CA ALA A 107 24.43 -12.36 5.33
C ALA A 107 25.63 -11.41 5.58
N LEU A 108 25.38 -10.11 5.69
CA LEU A 108 26.41 -9.12 6.03
C LEU A 108 27.06 -9.41 7.40
N TRP A 109 26.25 -9.80 8.38
CA TRP A 109 26.76 -10.16 9.71
C TRP A 109 27.61 -11.44 9.68
N ALA A 110 27.15 -12.49 8.98
CA ALA A 110 27.92 -13.71 8.82
C ALA A 110 29.25 -13.47 8.08
N HIS A 111 29.24 -12.63 7.04
CA HIS A 111 30.45 -12.26 6.33
C HIS A 111 31.44 -11.49 7.23
N ALA A 112 30.96 -10.55 8.05
CA ALA A 112 31.81 -9.82 9.00
C ALA A 112 32.44 -10.74 10.06
N ARG A 113 31.68 -11.73 10.56
CA ARG A 113 32.19 -12.74 11.50
C ARG A 113 33.27 -13.62 10.86
N TRP A 114 33.10 -13.99 9.59
CA TRP A 114 34.10 -14.71 8.83
C TRP A 114 35.40 -13.91 8.70
N LEU A 115 35.32 -12.63 8.33
CA LEU A 115 36.49 -11.73 8.27
C LEU A 115 37.17 -11.55 9.63
N ALA A 116 36.41 -11.63 10.73
CA ALA A 116 36.93 -11.61 12.09
C ALA A 116 37.59 -12.93 12.52
N GLY A 117 37.75 -13.90 11.61
CA GLY A 117 38.45 -15.17 11.84
C GLY A 117 37.55 -16.34 12.22
N GLN A 118 36.23 -16.19 12.19
CA GLN A 118 35.35 -17.31 12.50
C GLN A 118 35.34 -18.35 11.36
N PRO A 119 35.51 -19.65 11.64
CA PRO A 119 35.49 -20.70 10.61
C PRO A 119 34.15 -20.79 9.86
N ALA A 120 34.19 -21.01 8.55
CA ALA A 120 33.02 -21.12 7.69
C ALA A 120 31.97 -22.15 8.17
N LYS A 121 32.44 -23.28 8.74
CA LYS A 121 31.59 -24.34 9.28
C LYS A 121 30.67 -23.84 10.41
N GLU A 122 31.13 -22.86 11.18
CA GLU A 122 30.36 -22.29 12.31
C GLU A 122 29.34 -21.23 11.86
N LEU A 123 29.36 -20.81 10.59
CA LEU A 123 28.35 -19.93 10.00
C LEU A 123 27.07 -20.71 9.63
N GLY A 124 27.12 -22.05 9.65
CA GLY A 124 25.96 -22.91 9.39
C GLY A 124 25.33 -22.66 8.02
N LYS A 125 24.02 -22.38 7.99
CA LYS A 125 23.25 -22.10 6.76
C LYS A 125 23.72 -20.85 6.01
N LEU A 126 24.53 -19.99 6.63
CA LEU A 126 25.10 -18.79 6.03
C LEU A 126 26.52 -19.00 5.48
N ALA A 127 27.06 -20.23 5.49
CA ALA A 127 28.43 -20.49 5.02
C ALA A 127 28.66 -20.08 3.54
N TRP A 128 27.60 -19.96 2.73
CA TRP A 128 27.67 -19.49 1.36
C TRP A 128 28.24 -18.06 1.22
N VAL A 129 28.19 -17.23 2.27
CA VAL A 129 28.74 -15.86 2.25
C VAL A 129 30.25 -15.82 2.01
N VAL A 130 30.96 -16.91 2.29
CA VAL A 130 32.40 -17.04 2.03
C VAL A 130 32.71 -16.99 0.52
N GLY A 131 31.75 -17.35 -0.32
CA GLY A 131 31.88 -17.31 -1.78
C GLY A 131 31.53 -15.95 -2.41
N LEU A 132 31.24 -14.92 -1.61
CA LEU A 132 30.94 -13.58 -2.11
C LEU A 132 32.20 -12.89 -2.62
N THR A 133 32.11 -12.31 -3.81
CA THR A 133 33.08 -11.36 -4.33
C THR A 133 32.91 -10.00 -3.68
N ALA A 134 33.92 -9.12 -3.82
CA ALA A 134 33.82 -7.75 -3.33
C ALA A 134 32.64 -6.98 -3.97
N GLU A 135 32.42 -7.16 -5.28
CA GLU A 135 31.34 -6.51 -6.02
C GLU A 135 29.95 -6.96 -5.53
N GLU A 136 29.77 -8.26 -5.31
CA GLU A 136 28.53 -8.83 -4.78
C GLU A 136 28.25 -8.36 -3.35
N LEU A 137 29.30 -8.28 -2.52
CA LEU A 137 29.19 -7.78 -1.15
C LEU A 137 28.83 -6.30 -1.12
N ASP A 138 29.45 -5.49 -1.99
CA ASP A 138 29.18 -4.06 -2.08
C ASP A 138 27.77 -3.79 -2.63
N PHE A 139 27.28 -4.61 -3.56
CA PHE A 139 25.87 -4.59 -3.96
C PHE A 139 24.94 -4.77 -2.76
N VAL A 140 25.12 -5.82 -1.96
CA VAL A 140 24.29 -6.07 -0.75
C VAL A 140 24.43 -4.93 0.28
N ARG A 141 25.63 -4.39 0.46
CA ARG A 141 25.91 -3.24 1.35
C ARG A 141 25.30 -1.92 0.88
N SER A 142 25.06 -1.77 -0.41
CA SER A 142 24.46 -0.56 -0.99
C SER A 142 22.93 -0.56 -0.94
N LEU A 143 22.29 -1.72 -0.72
CA LEU A 143 20.83 -1.84 -0.75
C LEU A 143 20.16 -0.92 0.30
N PRO A 144 19.27 -0.01 -0.13
CA PRO A 144 18.55 0.88 0.78
C PRO A 144 17.47 0.10 1.56
N LEU A 145 17.03 0.64 2.71
CA LEU A 145 15.93 0.04 3.47
C LEU A 145 14.56 0.35 2.84
N THR A 146 14.45 1.48 2.14
CA THR A 146 13.24 1.82 1.36
C THR A 146 13.61 2.42 0.00
N LEU A 147 12.71 2.24 -0.97
CA LEU A 147 12.84 2.81 -2.32
C LEU A 147 11.55 3.51 -2.74
N SER A 148 11.57 4.83 -2.84
CA SER A 148 10.44 5.66 -3.26
C SER A 148 10.34 5.76 -4.79
N LEU A 149 9.12 5.66 -5.32
CA LEU A 149 8.77 5.89 -6.72
C LEU A 149 7.75 7.04 -6.79
N PRO A 150 8.20 8.32 -6.73
CA PRO A 150 7.31 9.47 -6.52
C PRO A 150 6.26 9.63 -7.61
N GLU A 151 6.62 9.45 -8.89
CA GLU A 151 5.67 9.57 -10.02
C GLU A 151 4.52 8.56 -9.93
N ARG A 152 4.75 7.44 -9.23
CA ARG A 152 3.78 6.35 -9.06
C ARG A 152 3.05 6.43 -7.71
N ARG A 153 3.36 7.44 -6.88
CA ARG A 153 2.93 7.52 -5.47
C ARG A 153 3.13 6.18 -4.75
N ALA A 154 4.25 5.50 -5.03
CA ALA A 154 4.54 4.17 -4.54
C ALA A 154 5.84 4.13 -3.73
N LEU A 155 5.94 3.18 -2.80
CA LEU A 155 7.11 2.93 -1.98
C LEU A 155 7.36 1.43 -1.87
N VAL A 156 8.63 1.03 -1.89
CA VAL A 156 9.04 -0.36 -1.62
C VAL A 156 9.78 -0.40 -0.29
N VAL A 157 9.42 -1.36 0.57
CA VAL A 157 10.05 -1.66 1.86
C VAL A 157 9.96 -3.16 2.11
N HIS A 158 10.89 -3.77 2.83
CA HIS A 158 10.87 -5.21 3.00
C HIS A 158 9.81 -5.73 3.99
N GLY A 159 9.89 -5.32 5.26
CA GLY A 159 8.95 -5.73 6.31
C GLY A 159 7.71 -4.83 6.37
N GLY A 160 7.92 -3.51 6.52
CA GLY A 160 6.80 -2.57 6.53
C GLY A 160 7.11 -1.19 7.11
N LEU A 161 6.06 -0.37 7.27
CA LEU A 161 6.11 0.95 7.92
C LEU A 161 5.14 1.07 9.09
N VAL A 162 5.55 1.71 10.19
CA VAL A 162 4.63 2.02 11.29
C VAL A 162 3.65 3.11 10.82
N PRO A 163 2.32 2.86 10.81
CA PRO A 163 1.34 3.86 10.39
C PRO A 163 1.36 5.12 11.25
N GLY A 164 1.19 6.28 10.62
CA GLY A 164 1.22 7.58 11.30
C GLY A 164 2.63 8.09 11.64
N VAL A 165 3.69 7.33 11.33
CA VAL A 165 5.08 7.77 11.50
C VAL A 165 5.65 8.21 10.14
N PRO A 166 6.16 9.46 10.00
CA PRO A 166 6.82 9.91 8.77
C PRO A 166 8.00 9.00 8.40
N LEU A 167 8.27 8.86 7.09
CA LEU A 167 9.28 7.93 6.56
C LEU A 167 10.66 8.14 7.22
N GLU A 168 11.08 9.38 7.40
CA GLU A 168 12.38 9.78 7.96
C GLU A 168 12.50 9.47 9.46
N ARG A 169 11.37 9.18 10.12
CA ARG A 169 11.28 8.84 11.55
C ARG A 169 11.01 7.36 11.79
N GLN A 170 10.89 6.57 10.73
CA GLN A 170 10.75 5.12 10.84
C GLN A 170 12.01 4.52 11.45
N SER A 171 11.84 3.50 12.31
CA SER A 171 12.96 2.78 12.90
C SER A 171 13.65 1.92 11.83
N PRO A 172 14.96 2.12 11.55
CA PRO A 172 15.69 1.27 10.61
C PRO A 172 15.66 -0.23 10.98
N GLU A 173 15.40 -0.55 12.24
CA GLU A 173 15.33 -1.92 12.75
C GLU A 173 14.02 -2.62 12.36
N ASP A 174 12.94 -1.85 12.28
CA ASP A 174 11.58 -2.34 12.02
C ASP A 174 11.33 -2.49 10.51
N LEU A 175 11.91 -1.60 9.69
CA LEU A 175 11.74 -1.59 8.22
C LEU A 175 11.94 -2.97 7.57
N PRO A 176 12.94 -3.79 7.92
CA PRO A 176 13.11 -5.13 7.35
C PRO A 176 12.47 -6.28 8.14
N ARG A 177 11.76 -6.02 9.25
CA ARG A 177 11.31 -7.11 10.15
C ARG A 177 9.85 -7.04 10.56
N MET A 178 9.23 -5.89 10.42
CA MET A 178 7.90 -5.67 10.96
C MET A 178 6.85 -6.53 10.23
N ARG A 179 5.89 -7.06 11.00
CA ARG A 179 4.69 -7.76 10.51
C ARG A 179 3.42 -7.16 11.07
N ASP A 180 3.47 -6.77 12.34
CA ASP A 180 2.34 -6.28 13.09
C ASP A 180 2.64 -4.92 13.71
N VAL A 181 1.58 -4.21 14.07
CA VAL A 181 1.61 -3.05 14.95
C VAL A 181 0.71 -3.28 16.14
N ALA A 182 1.07 -2.69 17.27
CA ALA A 182 0.24 -2.69 18.47
C ALA A 182 0.31 -1.33 19.17
N GLU A 183 -0.71 -1.00 19.95
CA GLU A 183 -0.67 0.17 20.82
C GLU A 183 0.46 0.01 21.85
N GLY A 184 1.39 0.97 21.85
CA GLY A 184 2.53 1.02 22.73
C GLY A 184 2.54 2.33 23.51
N GLY A 185 2.37 2.26 24.84
CA GLY A 185 2.84 3.31 25.73
C GLY A 185 4.35 3.48 25.52
N GLY A 186 4.78 4.70 25.23
CA GLY A 186 6.13 5.00 24.75
C GLY A 186 7.23 4.37 25.60
N VAL A 187 8.03 3.49 24.98
CA VAL A 187 9.33 3.07 25.50
C VAL A 187 10.32 3.15 24.35
N TRP A 188 11.02 4.29 24.29
CA TRP A 188 12.25 4.40 23.53
C TRP A 188 13.22 3.35 24.06
N SER A 189 13.79 2.53 23.17
CA SER A 189 14.89 1.63 23.56
C SER A 189 16.02 2.47 24.17
N ARG A 190 16.70 1.92 25.19
CA ARG A 190 17.75 2.61 25.99
C ARG A 190 18.87 3.26 25.17
N ALA A 191 19.02 2.94 23.88
CA ALA A 191 19.99 3.54 22.97
C ALA A 191 19.52 4.88 22.35
N GLY A 192 18.22 5.09 22.17
CA GLY A 192 17.65 6.34 21.59
C GLY A 192 17.54 7.49 22.59
N ALA A 193 17.60 7.19 23.90
CA ALA A 193 17.46 8.17 24.98
C ALA A 193 18.60 9.20 25.04
N THR A 194 19.75 8.91 24.43
CA THR A 194 20.92 9.80 24.41
C THR A 194 20.85 10.78 23.23
N LEU A 195 20.39 10.32 22.06
CA LEU A 195 20.26 11.14 20.85
C LEU A 195 19.08 12.13 20.95
N GLY A 196 17.94 11.68 21.51
CA GLY A 196 16.79 12.56 21.77
C GLY A 196 17.09 13.66 22.79
N ARG A 197 18.04 13.43 23.71
CA ARG A 197 18.48 14.43 24.71
C ARG A 197 19.42 15.48 24.09
N LEU A 198 20.22 15.08 23.10
CA LEU A 198 21.09 15.98 22.33
C LEU A 198 20.28 16.86 21.36
N LEU A 199 19.28 16.30 20.68
CA LEU A 199 18.40 17.06 19.78
C LEU A 199 17.54 18.10 20.52
N LYS A 200 17.07 17.79 21.74
CA LYS A 200 16.36 18.74 22.62
C LYS A 200 17.19 19.97 23.03
N LYS A 201 18.52 19.87 23.00
CA LYS A 201 19.43 20.96 23.37
C LYS A 201 19.83 21.85 22.20
N ALA A 202 19.69 21.35 20.97
CA ALA A 202 20.11 22.05 19.75
C ALA A 202 18.98 22.85 19.08
N VAL A 203 17.72 22.43 19.26
CA VAL A 203 16.57 23.09 18.65
C VAL A 203 15.69 23.67 19.75
N GLY A 204 16.08 24.86 20.21
CA GLY A 204 15.23 25.70 21.05
C GLY A 204 14.06 26.23 20.22
N ALA A 205 12.96 25.49 20.19
CA ALA A 205 11.67 25.99 19.71
C ALA A 205 10.55 25.10 20.27
N GLU A 206 9.73 25.69 21.14
CA GLU A 206 8.40 25.20 21.46
C GLU A 206 7.56 25.22 20.18
N SER A 207 7.36 24.05 19.58
CA SER A 207 6.35 23.83 18.56
C SER A 207 5.55 22.61 18.96
N GLN A 208 4.23 22.79 19.01
CA GLN A 208 3.20 21.81 19.35
C GLN A 208 3.58 20.41 18.85
N ALA A 209 3.88 19.53 19.79
CA ALA A 209 4.09 18.12 19.52
C ALA A 209 2.73 17.51 19.14
N VAL A 210 2.53 17.30 17.85
CA VAL A 210 1.53 16.34 17.35
C VAL A 210 1.80 14.99 18.01
N ASP A 211 0.75 14.42 18.63
CA ASP A 211 0.65 13.09 19.25
C ASP A 211 0.88 11.94 18.24
N ALA A 212 2.00 11.96 17.52
CA ALA A 212 2.30 11.06 16.41
C ALA A 212 3.21 9.92 16.88
N ALA A 213 2.60 8.92 17.55
CA ALA A 213 2.87 7.48 17.43
C ALA A 213 2.30 6.74 18.65
N ARG A 214 1.02 6.36 18.60
CA ARG A 214 0.46 5.36 19.55
C ARG A 214 0.91 3.93 19.21
N LEU A 215 1.38 3.69 17.99
CA LEU A 215 1.70 2.35 17.49
C LEU A 215 3.20 2.09 17.50
N ARG A 216 3.57 0.85 17.83
CA ARG A 216 4.94 0.33 17.69
C ARG A 216 4.96 -0.83 16.71
N GLY A 217 6.04 -0.95 15.94
CA GLY A 217 6.28 -2.11 15.07
C GLY A 217 6.63 -3.36 15.86
N LEU A 218 6.18 -4.51 15.36
CA LEU A 218 6.41 -5.83 15.94
C LEU A 218 6.74 -6.84 14.84
N GLU A 219 7.85 -7.56 15.00
CA GLU A 219 8.20 -8.70 14.12
C GLU A 219 7.32 -9.93 14.39
N ARG A 220 6.84 -10.09 15.64
CA ARG A 220 6.01 -11.22 16.05
C ARG A 220 4.65 -10.72 16.52
N SER A 221 3.61 -11.39 16.04
CA SER A 221 2.24 -11.16 16.52
C SER A 221 2.13 -11.47 18.00
N VAL A 222 1.48 -10.56 18.73
CA VAL A 222 1.15 -10.69 20.15
C VAL A 222 -0.35 -10.47 20.32
N GLU A 223 -0.91 -10.85 21.45
CA GLU A 223 -2.33 -10.62 21.73
C GLU A 223 -2.66 -9.12 21.62
N GLY A 224 -3.63 -8.79 20.78
CA GLY A 224 -4.04 -7.41 20.49
C GLY A 224 -3.22 -6.68 19.41
N SER A 225 -2.23 -7.32 18.77
CA SER A 225 -1.58 -6.74 17.59
C SER A 225 -2.38 -6.99 16.31
N VAL A 226 -2.24 -6.08 15.35
CA VAL A 226 -2.88 -6.15 14.04
C VAL A 226 -1.84 -6.08 12.93
N ALA A 227 -2.14 -6.64 11.76
CA ALA A 227 -1.27 -6.55 10.60
C ALA A 227 -1.06 -5.08 10.23
N TRP A 228 0.20 -4.66 10.06
CA TRP A 228 0.51 -3.24 9.81
C TRP A 228 -0.09 -2.76 8.48
N ALA A 229 -0.08 -3.62 7.46
CA ALA A 229 -0.55 -3.31 6.12
C ALA A 229 -2.04 -2.94 6.10
N ALA A 230 -2.86 -3.61 6.90
CA ALA A 230 -4.28 -3.32 7.03
C ALA A 230 -4.57 -1.98 7.75
N GLN A 231 -3.59 -1.44 8.46
CA GLN A 231 -3.67 -0.13 9.14
C GLN A 231 -3.08 1.01 8.30
N TRP A 232 -2.51 0.69 7.14
CA TRP A 232 -1.89 1.67 6.27
C TRP A 232 -2.93 2.37 5.38
N VAL A 233 -3.05 3.69 5.54
CA VAL A 233 -4.06 4.51 4.84
C VAL A 233 -3.48 5.27 3.64
N GLY A 234 -2.16 5.22 3.44
CA GLY A 234 -1.48 5.97 2.39
C GLY A 234 -1.71 7.49 2.44
N PRO A 235 -1.34 8.20 1.35
CA PRO A 235 -0.32 7.79 0.38
C PRO A 235 1.08 7.70 1.04
N PRO A 236 2.07 7.01 0.44
CA PRO A 236 2.06 6.24 -0.82
C PRO A 236 1.42 4.84 -0.73
N HIS A 237 1.22 4.16 -1.88
CA HIS A 237 0.97 2.72 -1.94
C HIS A 237 2.26 1.94 -1.65
N VAL A 238 2.23 1.01 -0.70
CA VAL A 238 3.43 0.33 -0.23
C VAL A 238 3.51 -1.11 -0.73
N PHE A 239 4.60 -1.46 -1.40
CA PHE A 239 4.91 -2.83 -1.80
C PHE A 239 5.93 -3.43 -0.85
N PHE A 240 5.63 -4.63 -0.34
CA PHE A 240 6.45 -5.27 0.67
C PHE A 240 6.50 -6.80 0.57
N GLY A 241 7.35 -7.41 1.38
CA GLY A 241 7.63 -8.85 1.42
C GLY A 241 7.55 -9.41 2.84
N HIS A 242 8.52 -10.25 3.21
CA HIS A 242 8.82 -10.75 4.56
C HIS A 242 7.79 -11.70 5.21
N ASP A 243 6.49 -11.48 4.99
CA ASP A 243 5.41 -12.15 5.69
C ASP A 243 4.78 -13.34 4.94
N ALA A 244 5.59 -14.32 4.57
CA ALA A 244 5.18 -15.59 3.94
C ALA A 244 4.08 -16.36 4.68
N LYS A 245 3.82 -16.04 5.95
CA LYS A 245 2.72 -16.65 6.71
C LYS A 245 1.36 -16.13 6.21
N ARG A 246 1.30 -14.83 5.87
CA ARG A 246 0.10 -14.16 5.37
C ARG A 246 -0.05 -14.22 3.85
N GLN A 247 0.98 -14.67 3.13
CA GLN A 247 0.93 -14.86 1.69
C GLN A 247 0.68 -13.53 0.95
N LEU A 248 0.05 -13.59 -0.22
CA LEU A 248 -0.36 -12.41 -0.97
C LEU A 248 -1.34 -11.58 -0.13
N GLN A 249 -0.98 -10.34 0.15
CA GLN A 249 -1.81 -9.37 0.86
C GLN A 249 -2.20 -8.26 -0.11
N LEU A 250 -3.51 -7.99 -0.25
CA LEU A 250 -4.05 -6.97 -1.15
C LEU A 250 -4.90 -5.99 -0.33
N GLU A 251 -4.24 -5.00 0.28
CA GLU A 251 -4.87 -3.92 1.03
C GLU A 251 -5.01 -2.67 0.15
N ASN A 252 -5.88 -1.73 0.55
CA ASN A 252 -6.19 -0.53 -0.23
C ASN A 252 -4.94 0.28 -0.64
N PHE A 253 -3.95 0.38 0.24
CA PHE A 253 -2.70 1.12 0.01
C PHE A 253 -1.44 0.28 0.28
N ALA A 254 -1.56 -1.04 0.41
CA ALA A 254 -0.42 -1.90 0.67
C ALA A 254 -0.57 -3.26 -0.04
N THR A 255 0.51 -3.74 -0.64
CA THR A 255 0.54 -5.02 -1.34
C THR A 255 1.75 -5.84 -0.88
N GLY A 256 1.46 -6.97 -0.23
CA GLY A 256 2.47 -7.93 0.23
C GLY A 256 2.69 -9.01 -0.83
N LEU A 257 3.91 -9.13 -1.33
CA LEU A 257 4.29 -10.01 -2.44
C LEU A 257 4.96 -11.32 -1.99
N ASP A 258 5.23 -11.50 -0.70
CA ASP A 258 5.83 -12.73 -0.17
C ASP A 258 4.80 -13.87 -0.13
N THR A 259 4.77 -14.65 -1.20
CA THR A 259 3.96 -15.87 -1.34
C THR A 259 4.72 -17.13 -0.96
N GLY A 260 5.88 -16.99 -0.30
CA GLY A 260 6.62 -18.11 0.28
C GLY A 260 7.28 -19.03 -0.74
N CYS A 261 7.92 -18.48 -1.77
CA CYS A 261 8.58 -19.23 -2.85
C CYS A 261 9.48 -20.37 -2.31
N VAL A 262 10.36 -20.06 -1.38
CA VAL A 262 11.30 -21.03 -0.78
C VAL A 262 10.63 -22.16 0.01
N TYR A 263 9.37 -21.97 0.41
CA TYR A 263 8.58 -22.98 1.12
C TYR A 263 7.78 -23.89 0.16
N GLY A 264 8.16 -23.92 -1.13
CA GLY A 264 7.52 -24.77 -2.14
C GLY A 264 6.21 -24.20 -2.68
N ARG A 265 5.98 -22.89 -2.53
CA ARG A 265 4.80 -22.21 -3.04
C ARG A 265 5.14 -21.49 -4.35
N SER A 266 4.84 -20.20 -4.47
CA SER A 266 5.08 -19.42 -5.70
C SER A 266 6.00 -18.23 -5.44
N LEU A 267 6.62 -17.72 -6.50
CA LEU A 267 7.25 -16.41 -6.53
C LEU A 267 6.28 -15.44 -7.24
N THR A 268 5.88 -14.37 -6.56
CA THR A 268 4.92 -13.40 -7.11
C THR A 268 5.63 -12.20 -7.72
N CYS A 269 5.16 -11.79 -8.89
CA CYS A 269 5.52 -10.52 -9.51
C CYS A 269 4.27 -9.63 -9.63
N CYS A 270 4.38 -8.36 -9.25
CA CYS A 270 3.40 -7.32 -9.52
C CYS A 270 3.91 -6.42 -10.65
N VAL A 271 3.11 -6.26 -11.69
CA VAL A 271 3.48 -5.48 -12.88
C VAL A 271 2.71 -4.16 -12.86
N LEU A 272 3.45 -3.06 -12.81
CA LEU A 272 2.91 -1.71 -12.96
C LEU A 272 3.23 -1.21 -14.36
N GLU A 273 2.18 -0.92 -15.12
CA GLU A 273 2.31 -0.44 -16.49
C GLU A 273 3.05 0.91 -16.56
N PRO A 274 3.65 1.26 -17.72
CA PRO A 274 4.39 2.50 -17.84
C PRO A 274 3.53 3.75 -17.66
N LEU A 275 4.03 4.70 -16.86
CA LEU A 275 3.40 6.02 -16.70
C LEU A 275 3.63 6.87 -17.94
N GLY A 276 2.60 7.59 -18.39
CA GLY A 276 2.73 8.51 -19.52
C GLY A 276 2.94 7.80 -20.86
N VAL A 277 2.64 6.50 -20.97
CA VAL A 277 2.19 6.00 -22.27
C VAL A 277 0.91 6.76 -22.54
N ASP A 278 0.98 7.63 -23.55
CA ASP A 278 -0.22 8.18 -24.11
C ASP A 278 -1.08 6.99 -24.56
N ARG A 279 -2.09 6.66 -23.75
CA ARG A 279 -3.08 5.66 -24.11
C ARG A 279 -3.89 6.12 -25.33
N SER A 280 -3.62 7.30 -25.91
CA SER A 280 -4.09 7.64 -27.25
C SER A 280 -3.51 6.72 -28.34
N SER A 281 -2.32 6.12 -28.15
CA SER A 281 -1.67 5.31 -29.20
C SER A 281 -1.94 3.80 -29.08
N ILE A 282 -2.42 3.34 -27.93
CA ILE A 282 -3.08 2.04 -27.82
C ILE A 282 -4.55 2.35 -27.98
N ALA A 283 -5.12 2.00 -29.13
CA ALA A 283 -6.51 2.23 -29.48
C ALA A 283 -7.51 1.46 -28.59
N ASP A 284 -7.48 1.69 -27.29
CA ASP A 284 -8.62 1.55 -26.41
C ASP A 284 -9.00 2.96 -25.95
N LYS A 285 -9.92 3.58 -26.70
CA LYS A 285 -10.79 4.63 -26.17
C LYS A 285 -11.64 4.01 -25.08
N ALA A 286 -11.01 3.76 -23.93
CA ALA A 286 -11.55 2.94 -22.88
C ALA A 286 -12.69 3.68 -22.20
N THR A 287 -13.89 3.12 -22.28
CA THR A 287 -15.04 3.56 -21.50
C THR A 287 -14.69 3.50 -20.02
N LEU A 288 -14.72 4.65 -19.33
CA LEU A 288 -14.34 4.70 -17.91
C LEU A 288 -15.37 4.02 -17.01
N VAL A 289 -16.65 4.35 -17.23
CA VAL A 289 -17.80 3.83 -16.50
C VAL A 289 -18.89 3.58 -17.51
N SER A 290 -19.54 2.41 -17.42
CA SER A 290 -20.67 2.05 -18.27
C SER A 290 -21.73 1.39 -17.40
N ARG A 291 -22.97 1.89 -17.49
CA ARG A 291 -24.13 1.29 -16.83
C ARG A 291 -25.19 0.95 -17.86
N GLN A 292 -25.80 -0.22 -17.70
CA GLN A 292 -26.77 -0.79 -18.61
C GLN A 292 -28.09 -1.02 -17.89
N PHE A 293 -29.18 -0.51 -18.46
CA PHE A 293 -30.54 -0.58 -17.89
C PHE A 293 -31.48 -1.54 -18.62
N VAL A 294 -31.06 -2.03 -19.78
CA VAL A 294 -31.78 -2.99 -20.64
C VAL A 294 -30.80 -4.04 -21.12
N GLU A 295 -31.21 -5.31 -21.18
CA GLU A 295 -30.36 -6.39 -21.70
C GLU A 295 -29.94 -6.17 -23.15
N ILE A 296 -28.64 -6.19 -23.38
CA ILE A 296 -27.92 -5.95 -24.63
C ILE A 296 -26.69 -6.86 -24.55
N SER A 297 -26.38 -7.55 -25.64
CA SER A 297 -25.22 -8.43 -25.68
C SER A 297 -23.92 -7.64 -25.59
N ARG A 298 -22.91 -8.21 -24.91
CA ARG A 298 -21.57 -7.61 -24.78
C ARG A 298 -20.97 -7.18 -26.12
N ILE A 299 -21.09 -8.02 -27.15
CA ILE A 299 -20.60 -7.74 -28.52
C ILE A 299 -21.24 -6.47 -29.08
N ARG A 300 -22.55 -6.28 -28.85
CA ARG A 300 -23.26 -5.09 -29.32
C ARG A 300 -22.83 -3.85 -28.56
N ILE A 301 -22.61 -3.92 -27.25
CA ILE A 301 -22.11 -2.80 -26.43
C ILE A 301 -20.73 -2.35 -26.92
N GLU A 302 -19.80 -3.30 -27.08
CA GLU A 302 -18.44 -3.02 -27.56
C GLU A 302 -18.48 -2.37 -28.96
N GLY A 303 -19.33 -2.88 -29.86
CA GLY A 303 -19.54 -2.28 -31.19
C GLY A 303 -20.09 -0.86 -31.15
N LEU A 304 -21.08 -0.60 -30.29
CA LEU A 304 -21.68 0.74 -30.15
C LEU A 304 -20.68 1.77 -29.60
N LEU A 305 -19.88 1.39 -28.61
CA LEU A 305 -18.88 2.28 -27.99
C LEU A 305 -17.68 2.53 -28.92
N ALA A 306 -17.24 1.51 -29.66
CA ALA A 306 -16.16 1.65 -30.64
C ALA A 306 -16.55 2.56 -31.83
N ALA A 307 -17.82 2.60 -32.21
CA ALA A 307 -18.33 3.43 -33.29
C ALA A 307 -18.43 4.92 -32.91
N PHE A 308 -18.89 5.21 -31.67
CA PHE A 308 -19.19 6.57 -31.20
C PHE A 308 -18.14 7.65 -31.53
N PRO A 309 -16.84 7.46 -31.24
CA PRO A 309 -15.88 8.54 -31.44
C PRO A 309 -15.54 8.79 -32.92
N LYS A 310 -15.93 7.91 -33.85
CA LYS A 310 -15.89 8.21 -35.29
C LYS A 310 -17.08 9.09 -35.71
N LEU A 311 -18.21 8.97 -35.03
CA LEU A 311 -19.42 9.76 -35.30
C LEU A 311 -19.27 11.20 -34.83
N VAL A 312 -18.67 11.43 -33.66
CA VAL A 312 -18.47 12.78 -33.09
C VAL A 312 -17.38 13.58 -33.81
N ALA A 313 -16.35 12.92 -34.35
CA ALA A 313 -15.26 13.56 -35.08
C ALA A 313 -15.68 14.23 -36.40
N GLN A 314 -16.90 13.99 -36.88
CA GLN A 314 -17.43 14.55 -38.14
C GLN A 314 -17.89 16.02 -38.04
N GLY A 315 -17.62 16.69 -36.92
CA GLY A 315 -17.59 18.16 -36.87
C GLY A 315 -18.94 18.86 -36.75
N GLN A 316 -19.98 18.20 -36.25
CA GLN A 316 -21.27 18.87 -35.97
C GLN A 316 -21.46 19.11 -34.47
N GLN A 317 -21.80 20.34 -34.09
CA GLN A 317 -22.18 20.75 -32.73
C GLN A 317 -23.60 20.26 -32.36
N HIS A 318 -23.91 18.99 -32.63
CA HIS A 318 -25.19 18.40 -32.22
C HIS A 318 -24.99 17.61 -30.94
N THR A 319 -25.84 17.83 -29.94
CA THR A 319 -25.87 17.04 -28.68
C THR A 319 -26.40 15.62 -28.87
N TYR A 320 -26.67 15.21 -30.11
CA TYR A 320 -27.04 13.84 -30.46
C TYR A 320 -26.63 13.47 -31.90
N VAL A 321 -26.51 12.17 -32.18
CA VAL A 321 -26.30 11.56 -33.50
C VAL A 321 -27.25 10.38 -33.66
N ASP A 322 -28.07 10.40 -34.70
CA ASP A 322 -28.91 9.27 -35.09
C ASP A 322 -28.16 8.34 -36.05
N THR A 323 -28.14 7.05 -35.73
CA THR A 323 -27.69 5.99 -36.63
C THR A 323 -28.89 5.17 -37.13
N ASP A 324 -28.65 4.12 -37.90
CA ASP A 324 -29.73 3.24 -38.37
C ASP A 324 -30.42 2.47 -37.23
N THR A 325 -29.69 2.18 -36.14
CA THR A 325 -30.18 1.29 -35.07
C THR A 325 -30.40 1.97 -33.73
N VAL A 326 -29.62 3.01 -33.41
CA VAL A 326 -29.66 3.71 -32.11
C VAL A 326 -29.44 5.21 -32.27
N ARG A 327 -29.81 5.96 -31.24
CA ARG A 327 -29.50 7.37 -31.07
C ARG A 327 -28.43 7.51 -29.99
N TYR A 328 -27.36 8.23 -30.31
CA TYR A 328 -26.34 8.63 -29.33
C TYR A 328 -26.64 10.05 -28.90
N LEU A 329 -26.95 10.28 -27.63
CA LEU A 329 -26.95 11.61 -27.03
C LEU A 329 -25.65 11.78 -26.27
N TYR A 330 -25.03 12.95 -26.35
CA TYR A 330 -23.76 13.17 -25.69
C TYR A 330 -23.55 14.62 -25.33
N GLN A 331 -22.78 14.84 -24.27
CA GLN A 331 -22.31 16.15 -23.86
C GLN A 331 -20.82 16.07 -23.48
N PRO A 332 -20.03 17.08 -23.84
CA PRO A 332 -18.65 17.17 -23.39
C PRO A 332 -18.61 17.39 -21.87
N LEU A 333 -17.72 16.67 -21.21
CA LEU A 333 -17.38 16.84 -19.80
C LEU A 333 -15.86 16.97 -19.72
N GLU A 334 -15.38 18.22 -19.72
CA GLU A 334 -13.94 18.55 -19.88
C GLU A 334 -13.29 17.83 -21.08
N ASN A 335 -12.34 16.92 -20.83
CA ASN A 335 -11.62 16.15 -21.84
C ASN A 335 -12.29 14.79 -22.15
N MET A 336 -13.52 14.60 -21.71
CA MET A 336 -14.29 13.37 -21.86
C MET A 336 -15.67 13.64 -22.45
N TYR A 337 -16.39 12.55 -22.76
CA TYR A 337 -17.79 12.61 -23.16
C TYR A 337 -18.65 11.78 -22.22
N LEU A 338 -19.76 12.37 -21.77
CA LEU A 338 -20.87 11.59 -21.22
C LEU A 338 -21.79 11.22 -22.38
N VAL A 339 -22.08 9.92 -22.52
CA VAL A 339 -22.83 9.37 -23.65
C VAL A 339 -24.01 8.56 -23.14
N LEU A 340 -25.20 8.85 -23.67
CA LEU A 340 -26.43 8.09 -23.47
C LEU A 340 -26.83 7.47 -24.82
N VAL A 341 -26.98 6.15 -24.87
CA VAL A 341 -27.39 5.44 -26.08
C VAL A 341 -28.83 4.97 -25.92
N THR A 342 -29.72 5.51 -26.75
CA THR A 342 -31.16 5.19 -26.71
C THR A 342 -31.64 4.64 -28.04
N ASN A 343 -32.87 4.14 -28.09
CA ASN A 343 -33.49 3.75 -29.34
C ASN A 343 -34.07 5.01 -30.05
N ARG A 344 -34.26 4.94 -31.37
CA ARG A 344 -34.79 6.09 -32.14
C ARG A 344 -36.23 6.45 -31.80
N ALA A 345 -36.98 5.50 -31.23
CA ALA A 345 -38.36 5.68 -30.80
C ALA A 345 -38.47 6.36 -29.41
N SER A 346 -37.36 6.51 -28.68
CA SER A 346 -37.31 7.16 -27.39
C SER A 346 -37.59 8.65 -27.53
N ASN A 347 -38.20 9.23 -26.51
CA ASN A 347 -38.47 10.64 -26.45
C ASN A 347 -37.16 11.41 -26.27
N ILE A 348 -36.70 12.06 -27.33
CA ILE A 348 -35.42 12.79 -27.35
C ILE A 348 -35.34 13.90 -26.29
N LEU A 349 -36.46 14.55 -25.95
CA LEU A 349 -36.46 15.61 -24.94
C LEU A 349 -36.23 15.02 -23.54
N GLU A 350 -36.85 13.88 -23.26
CA GLU A 350 -36.68 13.15 -22.02
C GLU A 350 -35.26 12.60 -21.89
N ASP A 351 -34.74 12.00 -22.96
CA ASP A 351 -33.36 11.51 -23.04
C ASP A 351 -32.32 12.64 -22.80
N LEU A 352 -32.54 13.82 -23.40
CA LEU A 352 -31.67 14.99 -23.20
C LEU A 352 -31.71 15.48 -21.75
N ASP A 353 -32.87 15.48 -21.12
CA ASP A 353 -32.99 15.87 -19.71
C ASP A 353 -32.35 14.84 -18.78
N THR A 354 -32.44 13.55 -19.09
CA THR A 354 -31.71 12.48 -18.40
C THR A 354 -30.20 12.70 -18.50
N LEU A 355 -29.69 12.96 -19.71
CA LEU A 355 -28.27 13.22 -19.95
C LEU A 355 -27.76 14.44 -19.14
N ARG A 356 -28.55 15.52 -19.09
CA ARG A 356 -28.22 16.72 -18.30
C ARG A 356 -28.18 16.42 -16.81
N LEU A 357 -29.16 15.68 -16.29
CA LEU A 357 -29.19 15.30 -14.88
C LEU A 357 -27.99 14.41 -14.51
N CYS A 358 -27.68 13.41 -15.34
CA CYS A 358 -26.49 12.58 -15.16
C CYS A 358 -25.20 13.41 -15.14
N GLY A 359 -25.07 14.42 -16.01
CA GLY A 359 -23.88 15.29 -16.01
C GLY A 359 -23.69 16.09 -14.71
N LYS A 360 -24.79 16.60 -14.14
CA LYS A 360 -24.75 17.30 -12.84
C LYS A 360 -24.36 16.35 -11.72
N VAL A 361 -24.98 15.17 -11.66
CA VAL A 361 -24.66 14.13 -10.68
C VAL A 361 -23.21 13.68 -10.78
N VAL A 362 -22.66 13.51 -11.99
CA VAL A 362 -21.23 13.19 -12.16
C VAL A 362 -20.35 14.26 -11.51
N THR A 363 -20.68 15.54 -11.73
CA THR A 363 -19.93 16.66 -11.16
C THR A 363 -20.04 16.69 -9.63
N ASP A 364 -21.25 16.57 -9.06
CA ASP A 364 -21.48 16.59 -7.60
C ASP A 364 -20.84 15.40 -6.88
N VAL A 365 -20.98 14.18 -7.43
CA VAL A 365 -20.40 12.96 -6.84
C VAL A 365 -18.87 13.05 -6.87
N VAL A 366 -18.28 13.46 -8.00
CA VAL A 366 -16.82 13.63 -8.09
C VAL A 366 -16.31 14.68 -7.10
N GLN A 367 -17.03 15.79 -6.90
CA GLN A 367 -16.67 16.81 -5.92
C GLN A 367 -16.83 16.32 -4.46
N THR A 368 -17.91 15.60 -4.16
CA THR A 368 -18.21 15.12 -2.80
C THR A 368 -17.27 13.99 -2.38
N SER A 369 -16.96 13.04 -3.25
CA SER A 369 -16.04 11.93 -2.94
C SER A 369 -14.57 12.38 -2.74
N MET A 370 -14.25 13.66 -2.99
CA MET A 370 -12.90 14.24 -2.98
C MET A 370 -12.67 15.31 -1.90
N HIS A 371 -13.40 15.30 -0.77
CA HIS A 371 -13.31 16.29 0.34
C HIS A 371 -11.90 16.58 0.94
N HIS A 372 -10.84 15.93 0.48
CA HIS A 372 -9.48 16.00 1.02
C HIS A 372 -8.39 16.31 -0.04
N LEU A 373 -8.74 16.71 -1.27
CA LEU A 373 -7.78 17.09 -2.31
C LEU A 373 -8.12 18.45 -2.97
N PRO A 374 -7.11 19.27 -3.32
CA PRO A 374 -7.31 20.50 -4.07
C PRO A 374 -7.38 20.17 -5.57
N LEU A 375 -8.52 19.68 -6.05
CA LEU A 375 -8.77 19.49 -7.48
C LEU A 375 -10.18 20.02 -7.78
N GLU A 376 -10.24 21.12 -8.54
CA GLU A 376 -11.49 21.79 -8.94
C GLU A 376 -12.10 21.20 -10.22
N CYS A 377 -11.70 20.01 -10.67
CA CYS A 377 -12.08 19.49 -11.99
C CYS A 377 -12.35 17.97 -12.02
N ALA A 378 -13.25 17.55 -12.91
CA ALA A 378 -13.61 16.16 -13.13
C ALA A 378 -12.60 15.51 -14.10
N ASP A 379 -11.44 15.12 -13.59
CA ASP A 379 -10.45 14.38 -14.37
C ASP A 379 -10.82 12.89 -14.54
N GLU A 380 -10.14 12.20 -15.48
CA GLU A 380 -10.35 10.79 -15.78
C GLU A 380 -10.20 9.87 -14.55
N GLU A 381 -9.28 10.20 -13.65
CA GLU A 381 -8.99 9.44 -12.44
C GLU A 381 -10.05 9.69 -11.34
N ALA A 382 -10.57 10.90 -11.25
CA ALA A 382 -11.62 11.28 -10.33
C ALA A 382 -12.93 10.55 -10.65
N VAL A 383 -13.30 10.49 -11.93
CA VAL A 383 -14.46 9.71 -12.40
C VAL A 383 -14.24 8.22 -12.14
N ARG A 384 -13.04 7.69 -12.37
CA ARG A 384 -12.71 6.28 -12.11
C ARG A 384 -12.84 5.92 -10.63
N ARG A 385 -12.41 6.80 -9.73
CA ARG A 385 -12.53 6.58 -8.27
C ARG A 385 -13.97 6.63 -7.79
N ALA A 386 -14.77 7.53 -8.35
CA ALA A 386 -16.19 7.66 -8.06
C ALA A 386 -17.07 6.63 -8.79
N ALA A 387 -16.51 5.69 -9.57
CA ALA A 387 -17.25 4.83 -10.48
C ALA A 387 -18.42 4.06 -9.82
N TYR A 388 -18.21 3.54 -8.60
CA TYR A 388 -19.27 2.83 -7.87
C TYR A 388 -20.39 3.78 -7.42
N ASP A 389 -20.03 4.91 -6.83
CA ASP A 389 -21.00 5.93 -6.40
C ASP A 389 -21.82 6.43 -7.59
N LEU A 390 -21.16 6.65 -8.74
CA LEU A 390 -21.81 7.03 -10.00
C LEU A 390 -22.79 5.97 -10.50
N ILE A 391 -22.45 4.69 -10.42
CA ILE A 391 -23.36 3.60 -10.81
C ILE A 391 -24.61 3.62 -9.93
N PHE A 392 -24.46 3.75 -8.61
CA PHE A 392 -25.59 3.83 -7.70
C PHE A 392 -26.45 5.08 -7.96
N SER A 393 -25.82 6.24 -8.19
CA SER A 393 -26.58 7.44 -8.51
C SER A 393 -27.28 7.37 -9.87
N PHE A 394 -26.73 6.66 -10.86
CA PHE A 394 -27.41 6.44 -12.14
C PHE A 394 -28.61 5.48 -12.01
N ASP A 395 -28.53 4.49 -11.11
CA ASP A 395 -29.65 3.59 -10.82
C ASP A 395 -30.84 4.32 -10.15
N GLU A 396 -30.61 5.46 -9.51
CA GLU A 396 -31.69 6.34 -9.01
C GLU A 396 -32.32 7.22 -10.11
N ILE A 397 -31.61 7.45 -11.21
CA ILE A 397 -32.08 8.31 -12.32
C ILE A 397 -32.82 7.49 -13.37
N VAL A 398 -32.39 6.26 -13.63
CA VAL A 398 -32.96 5.39 -14.67
C VAL A 398 -33.33 4.05 -14.05
N SER A 399 -34.59 3.66 -14.18
CA SER A 399 -35.07 2.39 -13.64
C SER A 399 -34.74 1.20 -14.52
N THR A 400 -34.83 0.01 -13.91
CA THR A 400 -34.75 -1.28 -14.60
C THR A 400 -35.81 -1.35 -15.70
N GLY A 401 -35.37 -1.30 -16.96
CA GLY A 401 -36.24 -1.12 -18.13
C GLY A 401 -35.88 0.08 -19.00
N GLY A 402 -35.00 0.96 -18.53
CA GLY A 402 -34.47 2.09 -19.29
C GLY A 402 -35.36 3.34 -19.31
N PHE A 403 -36.27 3.46 -18.35
CA PHE A 403 -37.15 4.62 -18.20
C PHE A 403 -36.56 5.64 -17.23
N LYS A 404 -36.77 6.92 -17.52
CA LYS A 404 -36.33 8.01 -16.64
C LYS A 404 -37.23 8.07 -15.41
N GLU A 405 -36.62 8.13 -14.23
CA GLU A 405 -37.33 8.38 -12.98
C GLU A 405 -37.55 9.88 -12.73
N THR A 406 -38.63 10.22 -12.03
CA THR A 406 -38.93 11.62 -11.67
C THR A 406 -38.20 12.00 -10.39
N VAL A 407 -36.89 12.18 -10.50
CA VAL A 407 -36.00 12.52 -9.38
C VAL A 407 -35.25 13.83 -9.62
N THR A 408 -34.93 14.53 -8.53
CA THR A 408 -34.07 15.73 -8.56
C THR A 408 -32.65 15.36 -8.15
N GLU A 409 -31.68 16.21 -8.48
CA GLU A 409 -30.28 16.04 -8.07
C GLU A 409 -30.12 15.84 -6.54
N GLY A 410 -30.85 16.65 -5.75
CA GLY A 410 -30.85 16.51 -4.28
C GLY A 410 -31.48 15.19 -3.80
N GLN A 411 -32.52 14.71 -4.48
CA GLN A 411 -33.15 13.42 -4.14
C GLN A 411 -32.23 12.24 -4.44
N VAL A 412 -31.52 12.27 -5.58
CA VAL A 412 -30.51 11.26 -5.92
C VAL A 412 -29.46 11.18 -4.82
N LYS A 413 -28.90 12.32 -4.39
CA LYS A 413 -27.93 12.38 -3.30
C LYS A 413 -28.46 11.80 -1.98
N GLN A 414 -29.71 12.14 -1.64
CA GLN A 414 -30.35 11.63 -0.43
C GLN A 414 -30.57 10.12 -0.48
N ASN A 415 -31.02 9.59 -1.63
CA ASN A 415 -31.27 8.16 -1.81
C ASN A 415 -29.96 7.36 -1.80
N THR A 416 -28.93 7.84 -2.50
CA THR A 416 -27.62 7.18 -2.56
C THR A 416 -26.90 7.19 -1.20
N ALA A 417 -27.14 8.18 -0.34
CA ALA A 417 -26.55 8.23 0.99
C ALA A 417 -26.97 7.06 1.91
N MET A 418 -28.03 6.30 1.55
CA MET A 418 -28.56 5.14 2.29
C MET A 418 -28.63 5.33 3.81
N ASP A 419 -28.89 6.56 4.26
CA ASP A 419 -28.87 6.93 5.67
C ASP A 419 -30.21 6.52 6.32
N SER A 420 -30.32 5.25 6.72
CA SER A 420 -31.51 4.77 7.42
C SER A 420 -31.59 5.41 8.82
N ASN A 421 -32.59 6.26 9.02
CA ASN A 421 -32.88 6.85 10.33
C ASN A 421 -33.14 5.79 11.39
N GLU A 422 -33.73 4.65 11.02
CA GLU A 422 -33.94 3.51 11.91
C GLU A 422 -32.63 2.88 12.34
N GLU A 423 -31.66 2.74 11.43
CA GLU A 423 -30.34 2.19 11.74
C GLU A 423 -29.52 3.14 12.64
N LYS A 424 -29.60 4.46 12.40
CA LYS A 424 -29.00 5.46 13.30
C LYS A 424 -29.58 5.39 14.70
N LEU A 425 -30.91 5.31 14.82
CA LEU A 425 -31.59 5.17 16.10
C LEU A 425 -31.18 3.85 16.80
N HIS A 426 -31.10 2.76 16.06
CA HIS A 426 -30.71 1.46 16.59
C HIS A 426 -29.25 1.45 17.10
N ARG A 427 -28.32 2.04 16.35
CA ARG A 427 -26.93 2.23 16.79
C ARG A 427 -26.84 3.09 18.05
N MET A 428 -27.65 4.15 18.17
CA MET A 428 -27.71 4.99 19.36
C MET A 428 -28.18 4.22 20.60
N ILE A 429 -29.21 3.37 20.45
CA ILE A 429 -29.72 2.51 21.54
C ILE A 429 -28.65 1.50 21.97
N ILE A 430 -27.99 0.84 21.02
CA ILE A 430 -26.92 -0.12 21.30
C ILE A 430 -25.76 0.58 22.03
N GLN A 431 -25.36 1.76 21.56
CA GLN A 431 -24.26 2.52 22.16
C GLN A 431 -24.58 2.95 23.59
N ASN A 432 -25.81 3.40 23.86
CA ASN A 432 -26.26 3.72 25.22
C ASN A 432 -26.21 2.48 26.12
N LYS A 433 -26.68 1.32 25.64
CA LYS A 433 -26.67 0.07 26.42
C LYS A 433 -25.25 -0.42 26.73
N ILE A 434 -24.31 -0.25 25.79
CA ILE A 434 -22.89 -0.52 25.99
C ILE A 434 -22.31 0.42 27.05
N ASN A 435 -22.63 1.71 27.00
CA ASN A 435 -22.15 2.71 27.96
C ASN A 435 -22.68 2.42 29.37
N GLU A 436 -23.97 2.12 29.50
CA GLU A 436 -24.59 1.70 30.78
C GLU A 436 -23.91 0.45 31.34
N THR A 437 -23.65 -0.55 30.50
CA THR A 437 -22.97 -1.78 30.92
C THR A 437 -21.55 -1.50 31.39
N LYS A 438 -20.82 -0.61 30.70
CA LYS A 438 -19.47 -0.18 31.09
C LYS A 438 -19.46 0.55 32.44
N ASP A 439 -20.45 1.39 32.71
CA ASP A 439 -20.55 2.11 33.99
C ASP A 439 -20.90 1.15 35.14
N VAL A 440 -21.80 0.19 34.92
CA VAL A 440 -22.09 -0.87 35.90
C VAL A 440 -20.85 -1.73 36.19
N MET A 441 -20.10 -2.10 35.16
CA MET A 441 -18.85 -2.85 35.32
C MET A 441 -17.79 -2.05 36.09
N ARG A 442 -17.66 -0.74 35.80
CA ARG A 442 -16.74 0.16 36.53
C ARG A 442 -17.10 0.25 38.01
N ASN A 443 -18.38 0.40 38.33
CA ASN A 443 -18.85 0.49 39.71
C ASN A 443 -18.63 -0.84 40.47
N LYS A 444 -18.92 -1.99 39.84
CA LYS A 444 -18.62 -3.31 40.43
C LYS A 444 -17.13 -3.54 40.64
N ALA A 445 -16.28 -3.11 39.71
CA ALA A 445 -14.83 -3.22 39.85
C ALA A 445 -14.33 -2.40 41.06
N GLN A 446 -14.83 -1.18 41.23
CA GLN A 446 -14.53 -0.34 42.40
C GLN A 446 -15.00 -0.97 43.71
N GLU A 447 -16.17 -1.59 43.72
CA GLU A 447 -16.70 -2.26 44.92
C GLU A 447 -15.87 -3.52 45.28
N ILE A 448 -15.46 -4.30 44.28
CA ILE A 448 -14.59 -5.47 44.47
C ILE A 448 -13.22 -5.04 45.01
N ASP A 449 -12.64 -3.96 44.47
CA ASP A 449 -11.36 -3.45 44.93
C ASP A 449 -11.44 -2.90 46.36
N LYS A 450 -12.54 -2.21 46.71
CA LYS A 450 -12.80 -1.77 48.09
C LYS A 450 -12.90 -2.96 49.05
N ARG A 451 -13.64 -4.02 48.69
CA ARG A 451 -13.72 -5.25 49.50
C ARG A 451 -12.38 -5.95 49.66
N LYS A 452 -11.54 -5.97 48.61
CA LYS A 452 -10.18 -6.52 48.68
C LYS A 452 -9.26 -5.70 49.60
N MET A 453 -9.40 -4.38 49.63
CA MET A 453 -8.65 -3.52 50.55
C MET A 453 -9.09 -3.73 52.00
N GLU A 454 -10.39 -3.82 52.27
CA GLU A 454 -10.94 -4.10 53.60
C GLU A 454 -10.51 -5.48 54.12
N ALA A 455 -10.52 -6.51 53.26
CA ALA A 455 -10.04 -7.85 53.61
C ALA A 455 -8.52 -7.91 53.91
N LYS A 456 -7.73 -7.02 53.31
CA LYS A 456 -6.30 -6.86 53.65
C LYS A 456 -6.07 -6.13 54.97
N ALA A 457 -6.94 -5.19 55.33
CA ALA A 457 -6.87 -4.47 56.60
C ALA A 457 -7.28 -5.33 57.82
N GLY A 458 -8.04 -6.40 57.62
CA GLY A 458 -8.55 -7.28 58.69
C GLY A 458 -7.64 -8.43 59.15
N ARG A 459 -6.38 -8.55 58.68
CA ARG A 459 -5.44 -9.57 59.18
C ARG A 459 -4.60 -9.03 60.35
N PRO A 460 -4.71 -9.58 61.58
CA PRO A 460 -3.81 -9.19 62.66
C PRO A 460 -2.39 -9.71 62.40
N MET A 461 -1.40 -8.83 62.56
CA MET A 461 0.02 -9.18 62.63
C MET A 461 0.25 -10.11 63.83
N GLY A 462 0.45 -11.40 63.55
CA GLY A 462 0.91 -12.37 64.56
C GLY A 462 2.32 -11.98 65.03
N GLY A 463 2.39 -11.46 66.26
CA GLY A 463 3.61 -11.03 66.91
C GLY A 463 4.62 -12.16 67.09
N GLY A 464 5.89 -11.83 66.81
CA GLY A 464 7.02 -12.72 66.92
C GLY A 464 7.29 -13.19 68.34
N SER A 465 7.67 -14.46 68.43
CA SER A 465 8.32 -15.10 69.56
C SER A 465 9.60 -14.33 69.97
N MET A 466 9.68 -13.96 71.24
CA MET A 466 10.91 -13.59 71.95
C MET A 466 11.15 -14.67 73.02
N GLY A 467 12.22 -15.45 72.88
CA GLY A 467 12.92 -16.03 74.05
C GLY A 467 13.71 -14.91 74.77
N PRO A 468 14.17 -15.10 76.03
CA PRO A 468 15.06 -16.21 76.40
C PRO A 468 14.84 -16.80 77.81
N GLY A 469 15.49 -17.93 78.11
CA GLY A 469 15.57 -18.53 79.45
C GLY A 469 15.85 -20.02 79.40
#